data_AF-A0A1F9UNN3-F1
#
_entry.id   AF-A0A1F9UNN3-F1
#
_cell.length_a   1.000
_cell.length_b   1.000
_cell.length_c   1.000
_cell.angle_alpha   90.00
_cell.angle_beta   90.00
_cell.angle_gamma   90.00
#
_symmetry.space_group_name_H-M   'P 1'
#
loop_
_entity.id
_entity.type
_entity.pdbx_description
1 polymer ?
#
loop_
_entity_poly.entity_id
_entity_poly.type
_entity_poly.pdbx_seq_one_letter_code
_entity_poly.pdbx_strand_id
1 'polypeptide(L)'
;MAAGFLISSLNAAFAVQKAVVIVPVADVWSVYPGTSPALGDDQRETQALYGERVRVRQTRGAWARIEALDQPEFSHHQKWEGYPGWIDRRAVNLTTAPNMAEAVVASTWTIAMEPETAPDVWLSLGSFLRPAGKTDDLWVISTPRGDRCINFSFTRKLLPAQERATREAILSSAGKMMGVAYLWGGLTAAASPPQPLVDKQTKFGVDCSGLVHLAYRVNGLTVPRDSHEQWMKAAKLKRGELLPADLIFSASADKPEKIVHVTLYAGGEYLLEAPQTGKVVRKVSFKEKYGAEFLKVESGQTVGDRVIYFGRLLEDGR
;
A
#
# COMPACT_ATOMS: atom_id res chain seq x y z
N MET A 1 -48.84 20.53 -34.85
CA MET A 1 -47.47 20.09 -35.19
C MET A 1 -46.62 20.23 -33.94
N ALA A 2 -46.30 19.11 -33.28
CA ALA A 2 -45.47 19.08 -32.09
C ALA A 2 -44.00 18.90 -32.51
N ALA A 3 -43.15 19.87 -32.19
CA ALA A 3 -41.70 19.75 -32.35
C ALA A 3 -41.11 19.24 -31.02
N GLY A 4 -40.84 17.94 -30.95
CA GLY A 4 -40.08 17.33 -29.86
C GLY A 4 -38.59 17.52 -30.11
N PHE A 5 -37.94 18.36 -29.30
CA PHE A 5 -36.49 18.37 -29.18
C PHE A 5 -36.06 17.14 -28.37
N LEU A 6 -35.59 16.11 -29.07
CA LEU A 6 -34.83 15.02 -28.46
C LEU A 6 -33.41 15.52 -28.19
N ILE A 7 -33.14 15.91 -26.95
CA ILE A 7 -31.78 16.02 -26.43
C ILE A 7 -31.26 14.59 -26.29
N SER A 8 -30.53 14.11 -27.30
CA SER A 8 -29.81 12.84 -27.21
C SER A 8 -28.60 13.04 -26.29
N SER A 9 -28.68 12.48 -25.10
CA SER A 9 -27.55 12.38 -24.17
C SER A 9 -26.58 11.32 -24.67
N LEU A 10 -25.56 11.74 -25.42
CA LEU A 10 -24.43 10.87 -25.78
C LEU A 10 -23.52 10.69 -24.56
N ASN A 11 -23.82 9.68 -23.74
CA ASN A 11 -22.84 9.03 -22.88
C ASN A 11 -21.87 8.25 -23.78
N ALA A 12 -20.86 8.93 -24.33
CA ALA A 12 -19.72 8.26 -24.94
C ALA A 12 -19.02 7.46 -23.84
N ALA A 13 -19.03 6.13 -23.93
CA ALA A 13 -18.33 5.26 -23.00
C ALA A 13 -16.84 5.61 -23.04
N PHE A 14 -16.31 6.14 -21.92
CA PHE A 14 -14.88 6.43 -21.80
C PHE A 14 -14.12 5.10 -21.89
N ALA A 15 -13.26 4.96 -22.89
CA ALA A 15 -12.42 3.78 -23.02
C ALA A 15 -11.50 3.69 -21.80
N VAL A 16 -11.49 2.53 -21.17
CA VAL A 16 -10.66 2.23 -20.00
C VAL A 16 -9.20 2.26 -20.41
N GLN A 17 -8.40 3.11 -19.75
CA GLN A 17 -6.99 3.33 -20.12
C GLN A 17 -6.05 2.81 -19.01
N LYS A 18 -4.98 2.13 -19.41
CA LYS A 18 -3.91 1.74 -18.48
C LYS A 18 -3.00 2.95 -18.23
N ALA A 19 -2.47 3.05 -17.02
CA ALA A 19 -1.55 4.11 -16.63
C ALA A 19 -0.61 3.63 -15.53
N VAL A 20 0.42 4.42 -15.27
CA VAL A 20 1.38 4.21 -14.18
C VAL A 20 1.50 5.49 -13.36
N VAL A 21 1.64 5.35 -12.05
CA VAL A 21 1.91 6.48 -11.15
C VAL A 21 3.34 6.98 -11.37
N ILE A 22 3.51 8.28 -11.61
CA ILE A 22 4.77 8.93 -11.98
C ILE A 22 5.27 9.95 -10.95
N VAL A 23 4.58 10.07 -9.82
CA VAL A 23 4.99 10.86 -8.66
C VAL A 23 5.42 9.93 -7.52
N PRO A 24 6.23 10.39 -6.55
CA PRO A 24 6.65 9.58 -5.40
C PRO A 24 5.51 8.84 -4.72
N VAL A 25 4.44 9.59 -4.46
CA VAL A 25 3.22 9.13 -3.83
C VAL A 25 2.09 10.08 -4.22
N ALA A 26 0.88 9.55 -4.34
CA ALA A 26 -0.34 10.33 -4.51
C ALA A 26 -1.45 9.75 -3.62
N ASP A 27 -2.18 10.62 -2.92
CA ASP A 27 -3.39 10.21 -2.20
C ASP A 27 -4.49 9.80 -3.19
N VAL A 28 -5.23 8.75 -2.84
CA VAL A 28 -6.39 8.25 -3.56
C VAL A 28 -7.61 8.41 -2.67
N TRP A 29 -8.60 9.15 -3.17
CA TRP A 29 -9.74 9.63 -2.38
C TRP A 29 -11.04 8.90 -2.70
N SER A 30 -11.88 8.70 -1.68
CA SER A 30 -13.18 8.04 -1.79
C SER A 30 -14.19 8.87 -2.57
N VAL A 31 -14.07 10.20 -2.46
CA VAL A 31 -14.95 11.19 -3.06
C VAL A 31 -14.23 12.06 -4.08
N TYR A 32 -14.99 12.63 -5.01
CA TYR A 32 -14.45 13.58 -5.98
C TYR A 32 -13.99 14.87 -5.26
N PRO A 33 -12.69 15.23 -5.25
CA PRO A 33 -12.21 16.35 -4.43
C PRO A 33 -12.57 17.74 -4.99
N GLY A 34 -12.99 17.82 -6.26
CA GLY A 34 -13.34 19.09 -6.89
C GLY A 34 -12.14 20.03 -7.00
N THR A 35 -12.31 21.27 -6.53
CA THR A 35 -11.24 22.28 -6.48
C THR A 35 -10.48 22.29 -5.17
N SER A 36 -10.91 21.52 -4.16
CA SER A 36 -10.16 21.38 -2.91
C SER A 36 -9.10 20.31 -3.09
N PRO A 37 -7.81 20.65 -3.00
CA PRO A 37 -6.75 19.65 -3.06
C PRO A 37 -6.59 18.85 -1.76
N ALA A 38 -7.18 19.32 -0.65
CA ALA A 38 -7.06 18.70 0.67
C ALA A 38 -8.42 18.16 1.15
N LEU A 39 -8.50 16.84 1.29
CA LEU A 39 -9.59 16.13 1.94
C LEU A 39 -9.13 15.58 3.30
N GLY A 40 -10.10 15.22 4.16
CA GLY A 40 -9.84 14.68 5.49
C GLY A 40 -9.21 13.29 5.45
N ASP A 41 -8.59 12.87 6.55
CA ASP A 41 -7.99 11.53 6.64
C ASP A 41 -9.04 10.43 6.46
N ASP A 42 -10.29 10.66 6.89
CA ASP A 42 -11.44 9.76 6.73
C ASP A 42 -11.91 9.59 5.28
N GLN A 43 -11.48 10.48 4.38
CA GLN A 43 -11.81 10.44 2.96
C GLN A 43 -10.70 9.83 2.10
N ARG A 44 -9.52 9.57 2.70
CA ARG A 44 -8.45 8.85 2.00
C ARG A 44 -8.75 7.35 2.03
N GLU A 45 -8.81 6.77 0.85
CA GLU A 45 -8.92 5.33 0.65
C GLU A 45 -7.54 4.69 0.79
N THR A 46 -6.58 5.18 0.01
CA THR A 46 -5.21 4.67 0.00
C THR A 46 -4.22 5.73 -0.51
N GLN A 47 -2.95 5.35 -0.63
CA GLN A 47 -1.93 6.07 -1.37
C GLN A 47 -1.44 5.19 -2.52
N ALA A 48 -1.17 5.77 -3.69
CA ALA A 48 -0.55 5.06 -4.80
C ALA A 48 0.92 5.50 -4.93
N LEU A 49 1.84 4.54 -4.92
CA LEU A 49 3.28 4.80 -5.01
C LEU A 49 3.78 4.86 -6.45
N TYR A 50 4.93 5.50 -6.67
CA TYR A 50 5.61 5.51 -7.97
C TYR A 50 5.71 4.11 -8.58
N GLY A 51 5.43 4.02 -9.87
CA GLY A 51 5.52 2.78 -10.64
C GLY A 51 4.35 1.83 -10.44
N GLU A 52 3.40 2.12 -9.53
CA GLU A 52 2.16 1.34 -9.44
C GLU A 52 1.33 1.47 -10.71
N ARG A 53 0.75 0.34 -11.11
CA ARG A 53 -0.18 0.28 -12.25
C ARG A 53 -1.55 0.72 -11.79
N VAL A 54 -2.15 1.59 -12.57
CA VAL A 54 -3.53 2.01 -12.36
C VAL A 54 -4.31 1.88 -13.66
N ARG A 55 -5.63 1.79 -13.52
CA ARG A 55 -6.57 1.81 -14.64
C ARG A 55 -7.46 3.01 -14.50
N VAL A 56 -7.35 3.95 -15.43
CA VAL A 56 -8.19 5.15 -15.49
C VAL A 56 -9.56 4.77 -16.07
N ARG A 57 -10.60 4.97 -15.28
CA ARG A 57 -12.00 4.70 -15.63
C ARG A 57 -12.74 5.94 -16.11
N GLN A 58 -12.38 7.09 -15.55
CA GLN A 58 -13.02 8.36 -15.84
C GLN A 58 -12.05 9.50 -15.53
N THR A 59 -12.20 10.64 -16.20
CA THR A 59 -11.56 11.89 -15.81
C THR A 59 -12.61 12.98 -15.59
N ARG A 60 -12.36 13.87 -14.62
CA ARG A 60 -13.22 15.02 -14.32
C ARG A 60 -12.36 16.17 -13.78
N GLY A 61 -12.15 17.21 -14.60
CA GLY A 61 -11.28 18.32 -14.23
C GLY A 61 -9.84 17.86 -13.98
N ALA A 62 -9.27 18.22 -12.83
CA ALA A 62 -7.91 17.85 -12.41
C ALA A 62 -7.80 16.39 -11.91
N TRP A 63 -8.89 15.66 -11.78
CA TRP A 63 -8.90 14.34 -11.15
C TRP A 63 -9.23 13.22 -12.14
N ALA A 64 -8.67 12.04 -11.88
CA ALA A 64 -8.99 10.79 -12.54
C ALA A 64 -9.59 9.81 -11.54
N ARG A 65 -10.66 9.12 -11.91
CA ARG A 65 -11.14 7.95 -11.17
C ARG A 65 -10.37 6.74 -11.66
N ILE A 66 -9.68 6.06 -10.76
CA ILE A 66 -8.78 4.94 -11.05
C ILE A 66 -9.18 3.66 -10.32
N GLU A 67 -8.55 2.56 -10.73
CA GLU A 67 -8.35 1.36 -9.93
C GLU A 67 -6.83 1.11 -9.80
N ALA A 68 -6.31 1.01 -8.57
CA ALA A 68 -4.91 0.72 -8.27
C ALA A 68 -4.66 -0.80 -8.31
N LEU A 69 -4.12 -1.29 -9.41
CA LEU A 69 -4.07 -2.72 -9.74
C LEU A 69 -3.09 -3.52 -8.88
N ASP A 70 -2.14 -2.85 -8.23
CA ASP A 70 -1.16 -3.44 -7.32
C ASP A 70 -1.60 -3.34 -5.84
N GLN A 71 -2.89 -3.06 -5.62
CA GLN A 71 -3.57 -2.97 -4.34
C GLN A 71 -4.91 -3.70 -4.43
N PRO A 72 -4.92 -5.04 -4.34
CA PRO A 72 -6.15 -5.79 -4.54
C PRO A 72 -7.18 -5.51 -3.44
N GLU A 73 -8.43 -5.37 -3.85
CA GLU A 73 -9.59 -5.28 -2.97
C GLU A 73 -10.76 -6.09 -3.53
N PHE A 74 -11.78 -6.31 -2.69
CA PHE A 74 -12.99 -7.08 -3.01
C PHE A 74 -14.28 -6.29 -2.72
N SER A 75 -14.27 -5.42 -1.72
CA SER A 75 -15.46 -4.90 -1.06
C SER A 75 -16.31 -3.96 -1.92
N HIS A 76 -15.72 -3.18 -2.83
CA HIS A 76 -16.47 -2.17 -3.57
C HIS A 76 -17.43 -2.76 -4.61
N HIS A 77 -17.00 -3.83 -5.29
CA HIS A 77 -17.80 -4.47 -6.34
C HIS A 77 -17.96 -5.99 -6.15
N GLN A 78 -17.65 -6.52 -4.96
CA GLN A 78 -17.74 -7.93 -4.61
C GLN A 78 -16.97 -8.86 -5.57
N LYS A 79 -15.81 -8.38 -6.04
CA LYS A 79 -14.92 -9.11 -6.93
C LYS A 79 -13.49 -8.63 -6.72
N TRP A 80 -12.51 -9.53 -6.87
CA TRP A 80 -11.11 -9.17 -6.72
C TRP A 80 -10.64 -8.28 -7.88
N GLU A 81 -10.33 -7.02 -7.58
CA GLU A 81 -9.79 -6.06 -8.53
C GLU A 81 -8.87 -5.04 -7.85
N GLY A 82 -8.47 -3.97 -8.55
CA GLY A 82 -7.60 -2.94 -8.00
C GLY A 82 -8.37 -1.87 -7.22
N TYR A 83 -7.74 -1.30 -6.19
CA TYR A 83 -8.37 -0.36 -5.27
C TYR A 83 -8.94 0.89 -5.97
N PRO A 84 -10.26 1.17 -5.87
CA PRO A 84 -10.86 2.28 -6.57
C PRO A 84 -10.65 3.62 -5.86
N GLY A 85 -10.67 4.72 -6.59
CA GLY A 85 -10.76 6.06 -6.00
C GLY A 85 -10.37 7.18 -6.96
N TRP A 86 -10.31 8.40 -6.44
CA TRP A 86 -9.93 9.61 -7.17
C TRP A 86 -8.49 10.01 -6.89
N ILE A 87 -7.70 10.18 -7.95
CA ILE A 87 -6.29 10.59 -7.90
C ILE A 87 -6.08 11.85 -8.72
N ASP A 88 -5.10 12.69 -8.36
CA ASP A 88 -4.70 13.82 -9.20
C ASP A 88 -4.25 13.28 -10.56
N ARG A 89 -4.84 13.78 -11.65
CA ARG A 89 -4.55 13.29 -12.99
C ARG A 89 -3.09 13.51 -13.38
N ARG A 90 -2.40 14.48 -12.79
CA ARG A 90 -0.97 14.74 -13.02
C ARG A 90 -0.08 13.67 -12.38
N ALA A 91 -0.61 12.90 -11.43
CA ALA A 91 0.12 11.80 -10.80
C ALA A 91 0.25 10.57 -11.69
N VAL A 92 -0.52 10.47 -12.78
CA VAL A 92 -0.59 9.27 -13.63
C VAL A 92 -0.20 9.58 -15.06
N ASN A 93 0.59 8.69 -15.66
CA ASN A 93 0.93 8.75 -17.08
C ASN A 93 0.24 7.60 -17.83
N LEU A 94 -0.53 7.93 -18.87
CA LEU A 94 -1.24 6.95 -19.69
C LEU A 94 -0.25 6.12 -20.51
N THR A 95 -0.52 4.84 -20.65
CA THR A 95 0.32 3.93 -21.43
C THR A 95 -0.49 2.76 -21.99
N THR A 96 -0.12 2.25 -23.14
CA THR A 96 -0.77 1.07 -23.75
C THR A 96 -0.20 -0.24 -23.20
N ALA A 97 1.08 -0.23 -22.79
CA ALA A 97 1.80 -1.38 -22.25
C ALA A 97 2.89 -0.91 -21.28
N PRO A 98 2.62 -0.80 -19.97
CA PRO A 98 3.70 -0.51 -19.02
C PRO A 98 4.70 -1.68 -19.00
N ASN A 99 6.00 -1.36 -19.06
CA ASN A 99 7.06 -2.34 -18.77
C ASN A 99 6.77 -3.03 -17.44
N MET A 100 7.10 -4.31 -17.31
CA MET A 100 6.99 -5.00 -16.02
C MET A 100 7.94 -4.36 -14.99
N ALA A 101 7.58 -4.47 -13.72
CA ALA A 101 8.44 -3.97 -12.67
C ALA A 101 9.58 -4.98 -12.51
N GLU A 102 10.82 -4.52 -12.60
CA GLU A 102 12.00 -5.37 -12.42
C GLU A 102 12.53 -5.30 -10.99
N ALA A 103 12.24 -4.22 -10.28
CA ALA A 103 12.69 -3.99 -8.93
C ALA A 103 11.66 -3.21 -8.11
N VAL A 104 11.88 -3.19 -6.80
CA VAL A 104 11.11 -2.43 -5.83
C VAL A 104 12.09 -1.72 -4.89
N VAL A 105 11.78 -0.49 -4.48
CA VAL A 105 12.55 0.21 -3.44
C VAL A 105 12.39 -0.54 -2.13
N ALA A 106 13.51 -0.94 -1.53
CA ALA A 106 13.55 -1.80 -0.34
C ALA A 106 14.20 -1.11 0.88
N SER A 107 14.77 0.08 0.70
CA SER A 107 15.08 1.04 1.78
C SER A 107 13.82 1.82 2.15
N THR A 108 13.79 2.50 3.30
CA THR A 108 12.63 3.31 3.74
C THR A 108 12.27 4.38 2.71
N TRP A 109 13.28 5.00 2.12
CA TRP A 109 13.19 5.79 0.91
C TRP A 109 14.56 5.81 0.21
N THR A 110 14.54 6.18 -1.06
CA THR A 110 15.74 6.48 -1.85
C THR A 110 15.50 7.71 -2.70
N ILE A 111 16.54 8.16 -3.37
CA ILE A 111 16.55 9.32 -4.23
C ILE A 111 16.96 8.88 -5.64
N ALA A 112 16.15 9.28 -6.63
CA ALA A 112 16.46 9.15 -8.04
C ALA A 112 17.26 10.38 -8.48
N MET A 113 18.54 10.16 -8.77
CA MET A 113 19.51 11.20 -9.14
C MET A 113 19.49 11.40 -10.65
N GLU A 114 19.87 12.58 -11.16
CA GLU A 114 20.24 12.63 -12.57
C GLU A 114 21.52 11.81 -12.79
N PRO A 115 21.77 11.34 -14.03
CA PRO A 115 23.04 10.68 -14.35
C PRO A 115 24.27 11.53 -14.04
N GLU A 116 24.14 12.87 -13.97
CA GLU A 116 25.27 13.80 -13.82
C GLU A 116 25.11 14.85 -12.69
N THR A 117 23.88 15.17 -12.23
CA THR A 117 23.65 16.18 -11.17
C THR A 117 22.45 15.86 -10.24
N ALA A 118 22.20 16.78 -9.29
CA ALA A 118 21.36 16.69 -8.07
C ALA A 118 20.03 15.89 -8.15
N PRO A 119 19.51 15.46 -6.99
CA PRO A 119 18.31 14.63 -6.96
C PRO A 119 16.98 15.34 -7.20
N ASP A 120 16.13 14.77 -8.04
CA ASP A 120 14.84 15.40 -8.41
C ASP A 120 13.59 14.71 -7.86
N VAL A 121 13.69 13.42 -7.52
CA VAL A 121 12.55 12.62 -7.09
C VAL A 121 13.00 11.66 -6.00
N TRP A 122 12.30 11.64 -4.88
CA TRP A 122 12.48 10.61 -3.86
C TRP A 122 11.42 9.53 -4.03
N LEU A 123 11.74 8.29 -3.66
CA LEU A 123 10.84 7.16 -3.77
C LEU A 123 10.75 6.44 -2.42
N SER A 124 9.54 6.15 -1.96
CA SER A 124 9.29 5.37 -0.74
C SER A 124 9.59 3.89 -0.96
N LEU A 125 9.91 3.18 0.12
CA LEU A 125 9.79 1.72 0.21
C LEU A 125 8.49 1.25 -0.46
N GLY A 126 8.57 0.22 -1.29
CA GLY A 126 7.44 -0.34 -2.02
C GLY A 126 7.16 0.33 -3.38
N SER A 127 7.87 1.39 -3.75
CA SER A 127 7.79 1.97 -5.10
C SER A 127 8.34 0.98 -6.12
N PHE A 128 7.60 0.75 -7.22
CA PHE A 128 8.02 -0.17 -8.27
C PHE A 128 8.91 0.54 -9.29
N LEU A 129 10.00 -0.11 -9.66
CA LEU A 129 10.91 0.38 -10.70
C LEU A 129 10.65 -0.38 -12.00
N ARG A 130 10.34 0.40 -13.03
CA ARG A 130 10.11 -0.05 -14.42
C ARG A 130 11.21 0.58 -15.27
N PRO A 131 12.45 0.04 -15.19
CA PRO A 131 13.60 0.67 -15.82
C PRO A 131 13.45 0.73 -17.34
N ALA A 132 13.98 1.80 -17.94
CA ALA A 132 14.24 1.89 -19.38
C ALA A 132 15.60 1.28 -19.74
N GLY A 133 16.50 1.16 -18.75
CA GLY A 133 17.82 0.55 -18.88
C GLY A 133 18.48 0.36 -17.52
N LYS A 134 19.73 -0.09 -17.53
CA LYS A 134 20.55 -0.26 -16.33
C LYS A 134 22.03 -0.10 -16.66
N THR A 135 22.81 0.33 -15.69
CA THR A 135 24.28 0.22 -15.67
C THR A 135 24.67 -0.99 -14.81
N ASP A 136 25.94 -1.08 -14.41
CA ASP A 136 26.44 -2.13 -13.51
C ASP A 136 25.84 -2.05 -12.10
N ASP A 137 25.45 -0.84 -11.65
CA ASP A 137 25.03 -0.55 -10.28
C ASP A 137 23.77 0.32 -10.16
N LEU A 138 23.24 0.83 -11.27
CA LEU A 138 22.10 1.74 -11.30
C LEU A 138 20.96 1.21 -12.18
N TRP A 139 19.73 1.37 -11.70
CA TRP A 139 18.53 1.33 -12.51
C TRP A 139 18.35 2.68 -13.19
N VAL A 140 18.08 2.72 -14.50
CA VAL A 140 17.70 3.94 -15.21
C VAL A 140 16.20 3.93 -15.41
N ILE A 141 15.49 4.88 -14.79
CA ILE A 141 14.04 5.07 -14.93
C ILE A 141 13.77 6.35 -15.73
N SER A 142 12.78 6.31 -16.61
CA SER A 142 12.34 7.51 -17.32
C SER A 142 11.25 8.23 -16.54
N THR A 143 11.46 9.51 -16.26
CA THR A 143 10.50 10.39 -15.57
C THR A 143 10.08 11.53 -16.50
N PRO A 144 8.98 12.26 -16.21
CA PRO A 144 8.62 13.46 -16.98
C PRO A 144 9.69 14.56 -16.99
N ARG A 145 10.66 14.52 -16.05
CA ARG A 145 11.79 15.46 -15.96
C ARG A 145 13.07 14.90 -16.63
N GLY A 146 12.96 13.78 -17.35
CA GLY A 146 14.08 13.07 -17.95
C GLY A 146 14.46 11.81 -17.19
N ASP A 147 15.52 11.15 -17.65
CA ASP A 147 15.99 9.92 -17.04
C ASP A 147 16.63 10.16 -15.67
N ARG A 148 16.42 9.22 -14.75
CA ARG A 148 16.98 9.25 -13.40
C ARG A 148 17.54 7.88 -13.04
N CYS A 149 18.58 7.89 -12.22
CA CYS A 149 19.29 6.71 -11.77
C CYS A 149 18.97 6.38 -10.31
N ILE A 150 18.77 5.10 -10.00
CA ILE A 150 18.56 4.59 -8.65
C ILE A 150 19.55 3.47 -8.37
N ASN A 151 20.33 3.61 -7.30
CA ASN A 151 21.34 2.62 -6.94
C ASN A 151 20.71 1.28 -6.51
N PHE A 152 21.26 0.17 -7.00
CA PHE A 152 20.79 -1.18 -6.70
C PHE A 152 20.73 -1.47 -5.20
N SER A 153 21.64 -0.91 -4.39
CA SER A 153 21.70 -1.11 -2.93
C SER A 153 20.45 -0.65 -2.18
N PHE A 154 19.68 0.29 -2.74
CA PHE A 154 18.42 0.75 -2.16
C PHE A 154 17.20 -0.06 -2.59
N THR A 155 17.40 -1.01 -3.51
CA THR A 155 16.34 -1.72 -4.20
C THR A 155 16.44 -3.22 -3.95
N ARG A 156 15.38 -3.92 -4.33
CA ARG A 156 15.36 -5.36 -4.42
C ARG A 156 14.83 -5.73 -5.79
N LYS A 157 15.55 -6.61 -6.50
CA LYS A 157 15.05 -7.20 -7.75
C LYS A 157 13.80 -8.03 -7.46
N LEU A 158 12.74 -7.81 -8.23
CA LEU A 158 11.55 -8.64 -8.17
C LEU A 158 11.87 -9.95 -8.89
N LEU A 159 11.83 -11.03 -8.13
CA LEU A 159 11.91 -12.40 -8.63
C LEU A 159 10.51 -13.02 -8.54
N PRO A 160 10.23 -14.15 -9.21
CA PRO A 160 9.02 -14.91 -8.96
C PRO A 160 8.79 -15.12 -7.45
N ALA A 161 7.56 -14.96 -6.99
CA ALA A 161 7.20 -14.94 -5.56
C ALA A 161 7.67 -16.18 -4.78
N GLN A 162 7.79 -17.31 -5.47
CA GLN A 162 8.22 -18.61 -4.95
C GLN A 162 9.71 -18.63 -4.57
N GLU A 163 10.53 -17.70 -5.08
CA GLU A 163 11.99 -17.75 -4.96
C GLU A 163 12.55 -16.88 -3.82
N ARG A 164 11.73 -16.08 -3.10
CA ARG A 164 12.31 -15.00 -2.27
C ARG A 164 11.62 -14.64 -0.95
N ALA A 165 10.33 -14.90 -0.78
CA ALA A 165 9.60 -14.35 0.36
C ALA A 165 9.73 -15.23 1.60
N THR A 166 10.79 -15.02 2.39
CA THR A 166 10.91 -15.67 3.71
C THR A 166 10.26 -14.86 4.82
N ARG A 167 9.89 -15.52 5.91
CA ARG A 167 9.35 -14.88 7.13
C ARG A 167 10.29 -13.78 7.66
N GLU A 168 11.59 -14.06 7.71
CA GLU A 168 12.61 -13.12 8.17
C GLU A 168 12.68 -11.89 7.25
N ALA A 169 12.56 -12.08 5.93
CA ALA A 169 12.60 -10.98 4.97
C ALA A 169 11.39 -10.04 5.10
N ILE A 170 10.20 -10.61 5.37
CA ILE A 170 8.97 -9.85 5.65
C ILE A 170 9.12 -9.05 6.95
N LEU A 171 9.57 -9.69 8.04
CA LEU A 171 9.79 -9.02 9.32
C LEU A 171 10.88 -7.94 9.25
N SER A 172 11.96 -8.19 8.51
CA SER A 172 13.02 -7.20 8.25
C SER A 172 12.46 -5.99 7.50
N SER A 173 11.57 -6.22 6.52
CA SER A 173 10.94 -5.15 5.75
C SER A 173 9.96 -4.35 6.62
N ALA A 174 9.18 -5.01 7.48
CA ALA A 174 8.33 -4.35 8.47
C ALA A 174 9.15 -3.53 9.48
N GLY A 175 10.28 -4.07 9.96
CA GLY A 175 11.17 -3.41 10.91
C GLY A 175 11.78 -2.11 10.38
N LYS A 176 11.98 -1.98 9.07
CA LYS A 176 12.44 -0.72 8.45
C LYS A 176 11.44 0.43 8.65
N MET A 177 10.16 0.13 8.82
CA MET A 177 9.12 1.14 9.05
C MET A 177 8.97 1.54 10.52
N MET A 178 9.78 1.00 11.44
CA MET A 178 9.74 1.38 12.86
C MET A 178 9.87 2.90 13.03
N GLY A 179 8.96 3.50 13.81
CA GLY A 179 8.93 4.95 14.04
C GLY A 179 8.24 5.78 12.94
N VAL A 180 7.83 5.18 11.81
CA VAL A 180 7.02 5.87 10.79
C VAL A 180 5.66 6.25 11.41
N ALA A 181 5.19 7.46 11.16
CA ALA A 181 3.90 7.93 11.68
C ALA A 181 2.74 7.09 11.14
N TYR A 182 1.72 6.89 11.98
CA TYR A 182 0.45 6.36 11.49
C TYR A 182 -0.22 7.38 10.57
N LEU A 183 -0.73 6.89 9.44
CA LEU A 183 -1.55 7.66 8.51
C LEU A 183 -2.66 6.77 7.96
N TRP A 184 -3.92 7.09 8.24
CA TRP A 184 -5.09 6.35 7.69
C TRP A 184 -5.02 6.31 6.16
N GLY A 185 -5.08 5.17 5.50
CA GLY A 185 -4.90 5.06 4.06
C GLY A 185 -3.44 5.16 3.59
N GLY A 186 -2.47 5.34 4.50
CA GLY A 186 -1.07 5.58 4.16
C GLY A 186 -0.30 4.35 3.66
N LEU A 187 0.55 4.56 2.64
CA LEU A 187 1.52 3.58 2.13
C LEU A 187 2.94 4.16 1.99
N THR A 188 3.30 5.16 2.79
CA THR A 188 4.63 5.79 2.72
C THR A 188 5.48 5.44 3.94
N ALA A 189 6.58 4.72 3.72
CA ALA A 189 7.53 4.28 4.77
C ALA A 189 8.55 5.36 5.18
N ALA A 190 8.46 6.57 4.62
CA ALA A 190 9.38 7.65 4.90
C ALA A 190 8.93 8.40 6.17
N ALA A 191 9.57 8.11 7.32
CA ALA A 191 9.36 8.86 8.56
C ALA A 191 9.78 10.34 8.44
N SER A 192 10.74 10.62 7.57
CA SER A 192 11.22 11.96 7.23
C SER A 192 11.63 11.96 5.76
N PRO A 193 10.70 12.23 4.83
CA PRO A 193 11.04 12.31 3.41
C PRO A 193 11.97 13.50 3.15
N PRO A 194 12.83 13.44 2.11
CA PRO A 194 13.76 14.51 1.81
C PRO A 194 13.03 15.81 1.44
N GLN A 195 13.61 16.93 1.86
CA GLN A 195 13.09 18.28 1.62
C GLN A 195 13.90 18.99 0.51
N PRO A 196 13.30 19.91 -0.26
CA PRO A 196 11.89 20.31 -0.19
C PRO A 196 10.96 19.31 -0.86
N LEU A 197 9.77 19.11 -0.28
CA LEU A 197 8.71 18.33 -0.92
C LEU A 197 8.10 19.08 -2.10
N VAL A 198 7.86 18.35 -3.20
CA VAL A 198 7.18 18.88 -4.40
C VAL A 198 5.73 19.28 -4.09
N ASP A 199 5.08 18.52 -3.21
CA ASP A 199 3.74 18.81 -2.69
C ASP A 199 3.79 18.89 -1.16
N LYS A 200 3.34 20.04 -0.62
CA LYS A 200 3.29 20.28 0.83
C LYS A 200 2.03 19.72 1.49
N GLN A 201 1.05 19.26 0.71
CA GLN A 201 -0.23 18.78 1.23
C GLN A 201 -0.25 17.27 1.45
N THR A 202 0.47 16.52 0.61
CA THR A 202 0.58 15.07 0.77
C THR A 202 1.17 14.74 2.13
N LYS A 203 0.44 13.94 2.92
CA LYS A 203 0.91 13.40 4.20
C LYS A 203 1.64 12.08 3.99
N PHE A 204 2.53 11.72 4.90
CA PHE A 204 3.30 10.48 4.83
C PHE A 204 3.13 9.65 6.10
N GLY A 205 3.09 8.35 5.92
CA GLY A 205 2.92 7.38 7.00
C GLY A 205 2.29 6.09 6.47
N VAL A 206 2.05 5.16 7.38
CA VAL A 206 1.40 3.89 7.08
C VAL A 206 0.26 3.63 8.05
N ASP A 207 -0.83 3.03 7.59
CA ASP A 207 -1.82 2.44 8.49
C ASP A 207 -1.50 0.97 8.79
N CYS A 208 -2.37 0.32 9.57
CA CYS A 208 -2.15 -1.03 10.05
C CYS A 208 -2.02 -2.06 8.92
N SER A 209 -2.94 -2.03 7.95
CA SER A 209 -2.91 -2.92 6.80
C SER A 209 -1.86 -2.51 5.77
N GLY A 210 -1.53 -1.23 5.67
CA GLY A 210 -0.48 -0.66 4.83
C GLY A 210 0.92 -1.09 5.26
N LEU A 211 1.18 -1.19 6.58
CA LEU A 211 2.41 -1.79 7.11
C LEU A 211 2.60 -3.22 6.62
N VAL A 212 1.55 -4.05 6.73
CA VAL A 212 1.54 -5.44 6.25
C VAL A 212 1.72 -5.47 4.73
N HIS A 213 0.95 -4.66 4.01
CA HIS A 213 0.98 -4.56 2.56
C HIS A 213 2.38 -4.28 2.02
N LEU A 214 3.07 -3.26 2.57
CA LEU A 214 4.43 -2.90 2.16
C LEU A 214 5.47 -3.96 2.53
N ALA A 215 5.35 -4.57 3.73
CA ALA A 215 6.27 -5.61 4.17
C ALA A 215 6.23 -6.84 3.25
N TYR A 216 5.04 -7.22 2.78
CA TYR A 216 4.87 -8.30 1.79
C TYR A 216 5.28 -7.85 0.38
N ARG A 217 4.86 -6.65 -0.04
CA ARG A 217 5.11 -6.09 -1.39
C ARG A 217 6.59 -6.05 -1.75
N VAL A 218 7.44 -5.58 -0.83
CA VAL A 218 8.90 -5.50 -1.09
C VAL A 218 9.51 -6.89 -1.30
N ASN A 219 8.88 -7.94 -0.80
CA ASN A 219 9.29 -9.32 -0.98
C ASN A 219 8.59 -10.03 -2.16
N GLY A 220 7.94 -9.26 -3.04
CA GLY A 220 7.29 -9.79 -4.25
C GLY A 220 5.92 -10.42 -4.00
N LEU A 221 5.36 -10.28 -2.79
CA LEU A 221 4.03 -10.77 -2.45
C LEU A 221 3.03 -9.62 -2.45
N THR A 222 1.98 -9.76 -3.26
CA THR A 222 0.86 -8.80 -3.23
C THR A 222 -0.23 -9.34 -2.33
N VAL A 223 -0.57 -8.59 -1.28
CA VAL A 223 -1.67 -8.90 -0.37
C VAL A 223 -2.77 -7.84 -0.52
N PRO A 224 -4.01 -8.11 -0.05
CA PRO A 224 -5.06 -7.09 -0.07
C PRO A 224 -4.68 -5.83 0.70
N ARG A 225 -5.20 -4.68 0.26
CA ARG A 225 -4.88 -3.38 0.86
C ARG A 225 -5.44 -3.22 2.28
N ASP A 226 -6.63 -3.77 2.52
CA ASP A 226 -7.36 -3.56 3.77
C ASP A 226 -7.30 -4.77 4.70
N SER A 227 -7.34 -4.52 6.02
CA SER A 227 -7.20 -5.56 7.03
C SER A 227 -8.30 -6.62 6.98
N HIS A 228 -9.55 -6.24 6.65
CA HIS A 228 -10.65 -7.20 6.55
C HIS A 228 -10.52 -8.11 5.32
N GLU A 229 -9.93 -7.61 4.24
CA GLU A 229 -9.66 -8.42 3.04
C GLU A 229 -8.40 -9.26 3.17
N GLN A 230 -7.38 -8.75 3.88
CA GLN A 230 -6.24 -9.56 4.33
C GLN A 230 -6.75 -10.72 5.18
N TRP A 231 -7.68 -10.47 6.10
CA TRP A 231 -8.34 -11.54 6.86
C TRP A 231 -9.12 -12.48 5.94
N MET A 232 -9.90 -11.97 4.99
CA MET A 232 -10.66 -12.79 4.03
C MET A 232 -9.76 -13.76 3.25
N LYS A 233 -8.56 -13.32 2.85
CA LYS A 233 -7.58 -14.15 2.15
C LYS A 233 -6.77 -15.08 3.05
N ALA A 234 -6.62 -14.74 4.32
CA ALA A 234 -5.75 -15.48 5.23
C ALA A 234 -6.29 -16.89 5.54
N ALA A 235 -5.39 -17.87 5.51
CA ALA A 235 -5.61 -19.18 6.12
C ALA A 235 -5.83 -18.98 7.63
N LYS A 236 -6.86 -19.62 8.18
CA LYS A 236 -7.25 -19.44 9.59
C LYS A 236 -6.37 -20.32 10.46
N LEU A 237 -5.81 -19.74 11.51
CA LEU A 237 -4.88 -20.44 12.39
C LEU A 237 -5.43 -20.54 13.82
N LYS A 238 -5.00 -21.58 14.53
CA LYS A 238 -4.98 -21.69 15.99
C LYS A 238 -3.72 -21.03 16.54
N ARG A 239 -3.69 -20.72 17.83
CA ARG A 239 -2.52 -20.07 18.45
C ARG A 239 -1.23 -20.87 18.24
N GLY A 240 -1.30 -22.19 18.44
CA GLY A 240 -0.15 -23.09 18.31
C GLY A 240 0.41 -23.22 16.89
N GLU A 241 -0.30 -22.70 15.90
CA GLU A 241 0.12 -22.73 14.49
C GLU A 241 0.78 -21.41 14.05
N LEU A 242 0.70 -20.35 14.87
CA LEU A 242 1.29 -19.05 14.55
C LEU A 242 2.81 -19.13 14.46
N LEU A 243 3.32 -18.65 13.35
CA LEU A 243 4.74 -18.49 13.07
C LEU A 243 5.05 -17.00 12.81
N PRO A 244 6.29 -16.53 13.06
CA PRO A 244 6.68 -15.17 12.75
C PRO A 244 6.33 -14.79 11.29
N ALA A 245 5.92 -13.54 11.07
CA ALA A 245 5.30 -13.01 9.85
C ALA A 245 3.85 -13.44 9.57
N ASP A 246 3.21 -14.28 10.40
CA ASP A 246 1.76 -14.43 10.36
C ASP A 246 1.06 -13.18 10.92
N LEU A 247 -0.26 -13.10 10.76
CA LEU A 247 -1.06 -11.92 11.09
C LEU A 247 -1.99 -12.19 12.27
N ILE A 248 -2.09 -11.19 13.14
CA ILE A 248 -3.07 -11.16 14.23
C ILE A 248 -4.02 -10.00 13.96
N PHE A 249 -5.28 -10.34 13.71
CA PHE A 249 -6.36 -9.41 13.44
C PHE A 249 -7.19 -9.19 14.69
N SER A 250 -7.84 -8.03 14.78
CA SER A 250 -8.82 -7.79 15.83
C SER A 250 -10.07 -7.09 15.30
N ALA A 251 -11.21 -7.50 15.85
CA ALA A 251 -12.52 -6.89 15.69
C ALA A 251 -13.01 -6.35 17.04
N SER A 252 -13.99 -5.47 17.03
CA SER A 252 -14.70 -5.09 18.26
C SER A 252 -15.58 -6.25 18.75
N ALA A 253 -15.71 -6.42 20.06
CA ALA A 253 -16.49 -7.50 20.65
C ALA A 253 -17.98 -7.48 20.29
N ASP A 254 -18.54 -6.29 20.03
CA ASP A 254 -19.93 -6.10 19.58
C ASP A 254 -20.14 -6.44 18.08
N LYS A 255 -19.06 -6.49 17.29
CA LYS A 255 -19.07 -6.75 15.84
C LYS A 255 -17.91 -7.66 15.44
N PRO A 256 -17.88 -8.92 15.93
CA PRO A 256 -16.77 -9.85 15.73
C PRO A 256 -16.44 -10.11 14.25
N GLU A 257 -17.43 -9.98 13.36
CA GLU A 257 -17.28 -10.14 11.92
C GLU A 257 -16.54 -8.99 11.23
N LYS A 258 -16.44 -7.82 11.90
CA LYS A 258 -15.85 -6.61 11.32
C LYS A 258 -14.43 -6.40 11.85
N ILE A 259 -13.45 -6.88 11.09
CA ILE A 259 -12.03 -6.62 11.36
C ILE A 259 -11.75 -5.12 11.27
N VAL A 260 -11.12 -4.56 12.31
CA VAL A 260 -10.78 -3.12 12.40
C VAL A 260 -9.28 -2.86 12.51
N HIS A 261 -8.47 -3.90 12.75
CA HIS A 261 -7.03 -3.76 12.89
C HIS A 261 -6.29 -5.05 12.55
N VAL A 262 -5.05 -4.92 12.10
CA VAL A 262 -4.13 -6.03 11.83
C VAL A 262 -2.75 -5.71 12.39
N THR A 263 -2.05 -6.74 12.87
CA THR A 263 -0.68 -6.69 13.35
C THR A 263 0.13 -7.84 12.77
N LEU A 264 1.43 -7.64 12.57
CA LEU A 264 2.36 -8.66 12.10
C LEU A 264 3.01 -9.34 13.31
N TYR A 265 2.83 -10.65 13.46
CA TYR A 265 3.40 -11.41 14.57
C TYR A 265 4.92 -11.56 14.41
N ALA A 266 5.68 -11.12 15.40
CA ALA A 266 7.14 -11.09 15.39
C ALA A 266 7.78 -12.24 16.18
N GLY A 267 6.99 -13.20 16.65
CA GLY A 267 7.43 -14.32 17.48
C GLY A 267 7.39 -14.03 18.99
N GLY A 268 7.31 -15.10 19.79
CA GLY A 268 7.17 -15.02 21.23
C GLY A 268 5.85 -14.34 21.62
N GLU A 269 5.93 -13.19 22.27
CA GLU A 269 4.77 -12.35 22.58
C GLU A 269 4.72 -11.06 21.76
N TYR A 270 5.61 -10.87 20.78
CA TYR A 270 5.80 -9.58 20.14
C TYR A 270 5.03 -9.42 18.84
N LEU A 271 4.57 -8.18 18.61
CA LEU A 271 3.81 -7.74 17.45
C LEU A 271 4.46 -6.50 16.86
N LEU A 272 4.41 -6.35 15.54
CA LEU A 272 4.67 -5.10 14.84
C LEU A 272 3.35 -4.50 14.36
N GLU A 273 3.15 -3.22 14.62
CA GLU A 273 1.90 -2.53 14.25
C GLU A 273 2.09 -1.06 13.93
N ALA A 274 1.20 -0.53 13.09
CA ALA A 274 0.90 0.90 13.01
C ALA A 274 -0.46 1.12 13.68
N PRO A 275 -0.53 1.61 14.94
CA PRO A 275 -1.71 1.39 15.77
C PRO A 275 -2.89 2.32 15.45
N GLN A 276 -2.67 3.63 15.41
CA GLN A 276 -3.71 4.65 15.17
C GLN A 276 -3.09 6.05 15.05
N THR A 277 -3.89 7.04 14.63
CA THR A 277 -3.49 8.45 14.51
C THR A 277 -2.82 8.98 15.78
N GLY A 278 -1.73 9.75 15.60
CA GLY A 278 -0.94 10.31 16.69
C GLY A 278 0.08 9.33 17.30
N LYS A 279 0.19 8.12 16.75
CA LYS A 279 1.21 7.13 17.12
C LYS A 279 2.09 6.79 15.92
N VAL A 280 3.13 6.02 16.17
CA VAL A 280 4.08 5.54 15.17
C VAL A 280 4.07 4.02 15.11
N VAL A 281 4.61 3.47 14.02
CA VAL A 281 4.91 2.05 13.90
C VAL A 281 5.81 1.64 15.06
N ARG A 282 5.44 0.56 15.74
CA ARG A 282 6.10 0.11 16.96
C ARG A 282 6.16 -1.41 17.05
N LYS A 283 7.10 -1.90 17.87
CA LYS A 283 7.09 -3.25 18.43
C LYS A 283 6.40 -3.20 19.80
N VAL A 284 5.42 -4.06 20.02
CA VAL A 284 4.63 -4.13 21.24
C VAL A 284 4.46 -5.58 21.68
N SER A 285 4.31 -5.85 22.98
CA SER A 285 3.93 -7.19 23.43
C SER A 285 2.42 -7.40 23.33
N PHE A 286 2.00 -8.65 23.18
CA PHE A 286 0.58 -9.03 23.15
C PHE A 286 -0.11 -8.59 24.44
N LYS A 287 0.59 -8.71 25.59
CA LYS A 287 0.09 -8.26 26.89
C LYS A 287 -0.08 -6.75 26.96
N GLU A 288 0.85 -5.96 26.44
CA GLU A 288 0.67 -4.49 26.39
C GLU A 288 -0.49 -4.10 25.46
N LYS A 289 -0.64 -4.77 24.31
CA LYS A 289 -1.69 -4.43 23.33
C LYS A 289 -3.10 -4.83 23.77
N TYR A 290 -3.25 -6.02 24.34
CA TYR A 290 -4.55 -6.65 24.60
C TYR A 290 -4.83 -6.90 26.08
N GLY A 291 -3.87 -6.70 26.99
CA GLY A 291 -4.05 -6.96 28.42
C GLY A 291 -4.08 -8.44 28.81
N ALA A 292 -3.75 -9.36 27.91
CA ALA A 292 -3.74 -10.80 28.14
C ALA A 292 -2.39 -11.44 27.80
N GLU A 293 -2.08 -12.58 28.40
CA GLU A 293 -0.91 -13.36 28.00
C GLU A 293 -1.17 -14.06 26.67
N PHE A 294 -0.27 -13.92 25.70
CA PHE A 294 -0.40 -14.52 24.38
C PHE A 294 -0.72 -16.03 24.44
N LEU A 295 -0.04 -16.77 25.32
CA LEU A 295 -0.21 -18.23 25.47
C LEU A 295 -1.60 -18.65 25.97
N LYS A 296 -2.42 -17.72 26.44
CA LYS A 296 -3.77 -17.95 26.98
C LYS A 296 -4.89 -17.52 26.03
N VAL A 297 -4.55 -17.06 24.82
CA VAL A 297 -5.54 -16.53 23.87
C VAL A 297 -5.58 -17.36 22.60
N GLU A 298 -6.73 -17.93 22.30
CA GLU A 298 -6.97 -18.65 21.05
C GLU A 298 -7.64 -17.75 20.00
N SER A 299 -7.52 -18.15 18.73
CA SER A 299 -8.18 -17.46 17.61
C SER A 299 -9.70 -17.53 17.76
N GLY A 300 -10.37 -16.39 17.58
CA GLY A 300 -11.80 -16.20 17.84
C GLY A 300 -12.15 -15.85 19.28
N GLN A 301 -11.17 -15.75 20.20
CA GLN A 301 -11.44 -15.45 21.60
C GLN A 301 -11.63 -13.95 21.85
N THR A 302 -12.62 -13.62 22.69
CA THR A 302 -12.81 -12.26 23.21
C THR A 302 -11.80 -11.96 24.32
N VAL A 303 -11.11 -10.83 24.18
CA VAL A 303 -10.16 -10.29 25.16
C VAL A 303 -10.49 -8.82 25.37
N GLY A 304 -11.05 -8.49 26.54
CA GLY A 304 -11.56 -7.14 26.80
C GLY A 304 -12.70 -6.79 25.85
N ASP A 305 -12.55 -5.70 25.12
CA ASP A 305 -13.50 -5.16 24.14
C ASP A 305 -13.25 -5.64 22.69
N ARG A 306 -12.35 -6.62 22.51
CA ARG A 306 -11.94 -7.11 21.18
C ARG A 306 -12.12 -8.61 21.03
N VAL A 307 -12.34 -9.05 19.79
CA VAL A 307 -12.16 -10.46 19.39
C VAL A 307 -10.87 -10.58 18.59
N ILE A 308 -10.03 -11.55 18.94
CA ILE A 308 -8.70 -11.73 18.36
C ILE A 308 -8.72 -12.90 17.39
N TYR A 309 -8.16 -12.71 16.20
CA TYR A 309 -8.09 -13.74 15.16
C TYR A 309 -6.67 -13.92 14.64
N PHE A 310 -6.28 -15.16 14.35
CA PHE A 310 -4.97 -15.50 13.83
C PHE A 310 -5.09 -15.99 12.38
N GLY A 311 -4.24 -15.48 11.51
CA GLY A 311 -4.26 -15.88 10.11
C GLY A 311 -2.91 -15.77 9.41
N ARG A 312 -2.77 -16.50 8.31
CA ARG A 312 -1.54 -16.57 7.51
C ARG A 312 -1.83 -16.24 6.05
N LEU A 313 -1.00 -15.36 5.49
CA LEU A 313 -0.98 -15.04 4.06
C LEU A 313 0.20 -15.67 3.31
N LEU A 314 1.20 -16.15 4.04
CA LEU A 314 2.35 -16.82 3.46
C LEU A 314 2.03 -18.31 3.24
N GLU A 315 2.40 -18.87 2.10
CA GLU A 315 2.28 -20.32 1.89
C GLU A 315 3.27 -21.08 2.79
N ASP A 316 2.89 -22.30 3.20
CA ASP A 316 3.73 -23.14 4.04
C ASP A 316 5.06 -23.50 3.35
N GLY A 317 6.15 -23.53 4.11
CA GLY A 317 7.51 -23.81 3.58
C GLY A 317 8.32 -22.59 3.17
N ARG A 318 7.82 -21.37 3.44
CA ARG A 318 8.54 -20.10 3.28
C ARG A 318 8.71 -19.35 4.60
#